data_AF-A0A292YNZ7-F1
#
_entry.id   AF-A0A292YNZ7-F1
#
_cell.length_a   1.000
_cell.length_b   1.000
_cell.length_c   1.000
_cell.angle_alpha   90.00
_cell.angle_beta   90.00
_cell.angle_gamma   90.00
#
_symmetry.space_group_name_H-M   'P 1'
#
loop_
_entity.id
_entity.type
_entity.pdbx_description
1 polymer ?
#
loop_
_entity_poly.entity_id
_entity_poly.type
_entity_poly.pdbx_seq_one_letter_code
_entity_poly.pdbx_strand_id
1 'polypeptide(L)'
;MEIIEFQKILHDFRNDPESVYHTWFLNGEDRLKAFRTIKNGLNDVIRDIENRTFGNDFKGSSLEIVVTAISEQKQMFEGAAHAFFWKPKLRIPDIYENEANQLAFGRFLKACSQATTEKQIIEEILKLDRLQIKGLGPAVANILYFLHPTLFPPFNTAIVNGFNSLFNKKIKLGSWTAYLEMREGILEANEEFRSLLSKDLGAIAGLLFEIGTGRIVIAENAEKVIEAEATCFPT
;
A
#
# COMPACT_ATOMS: atom_id res chain seq x y z
N MET A 1 -15.35 -0.18 -19.29
CA MET A 1 -15.60 -1.58 -18.91
C MET A 1 -17.06 -1.75 -18.48
N GLU A 2 -17.75 -2.73 -19.06
CA GLU A 2 -19.11 -3.10 -18.65
C GLU A 2 -19.08 -3.95 -17.36
N ILE A 3 -20.15 -3.91 -16.55
CA ILE A 3 -20.24 -4.67 -15.28
C ILE A 3 -19.96 -6.17 -15.47
N ILE A 4 -20.47 -6.75 -16.55
CA ILE A 4 -20.33 -8.18 -16.88
C ILE A 4 -18.86 -8.54 -17.13
N GLU A 5 -18.15 -7.67 -17.83
CA GLU A 5 -16.73 -7.85 -18.14
C GLU A 5 -15.88 -7.83 -16.86
N PHE A 6 -16.19 -6.89 -15.94
CA PHE A 6 -15.49 -6.83 -14.67
C PHE A 6 -15.78 -8.03 -13.76
N GLN A 7 -17.02 -8.52 -13.72
CA GLN A 7 -17.37 -9.74 -12.98
C GLN A 7 -16.60 -10.96 -13.49
N LYS A 8 -16.41 -11.06 -14.81
CA LYS A 8 -15.61 -12.14 -15.39
C LYS A 8 -14.15 -12.05 -14.94
N ILE A 9 -13.54 -10.87 -15.02
CA ILE A 9 -12.16 -10.65 -14.53
C ILE A 9 -12.02 -11.05 -13.06
N LEU A 10 -12.97 -10.65 -12.22
CA LEU A 10 -12.99 -11.02 -10.80
C LEU A 10 -13.11 -12.53 -10.59
N HIS A 11 -13.96 -13.19 -11.36
CA HIS A 11 -14.13 -14.64 -11.31
C HIS A 11 -12.85 -15.37 -11.72
N ASP A 12 -12.20 -14.94 -12.80
CA ASP A 12 -10.97 -15.56 -13.30
C ASP A 12 -9.84 -15.37 -12.29
N PHE A 13 -9.63 -14.14 -11.79
CA PHE A 13 -8.67 -13.84 -10.73
C PHE A 13 -8.89 -14.73 -9.49
N ARG A 14 -10.14 -14.92 -9.07
CA ARG A 14 -10.46 -15.70 -7.88
C ARG A 14 -10.34 -17.20 -8.03
N ASN A 15 -10.42 -17.73 -9.24
CA ASN A 15 -10.34 -19.17 -9.48
C ASN A 15 -8.95 -19.61 -9.94
N ASP A 16 -8.09 -18.66 -10.29
CA ASP A 16 -6.70 -18.91 -10.65
C ASP A 16 -5.85 -19.22 -9.41
N PRO A 17 -5.32 -20.45 -9.25
CA PRO A 17 -4.51 -20.84 -8.09
C PRO A 17 -3.16 -20.11 -7.99
N GLU A 18 -2.68 -19.55 -9.10
CA GLU A 18 -1.41 -18.81 -9.16
C GLU A 18 -1.61 -17.30 -8.94
N SER A 19 -2.86 -16.85 -8.80
CA SER A 19 -3.15 -15.45 -8.49
C SER A 19 -2.73 -15.07 -7.07
N VAL A 20 -2.41 -13.79 -6.87
CA VAL A 20 -2.20 -13.14 -5.57
C VAL A 20 -3.38 -13.37 -4.63
N TYR A 21 -4.60 -13.57 -5.16
CA TYR A 21 -5.75 -13.95 -4.37
C TYR A 21 -5.50 -15.27 -3.60
N HIS A 22 -4.95 -16.27 -4.26
CA HIS A 22 -4.65 -17.56 -3.64
C HIS A 22 -3.28 -17.57 -2.95
N THR A 23 -2.25 -17.07 -3.63
CA THR A 23 -0.85 -17.21 -3.17
C THR A 23 -0.52 -16.33 -1.97
N TRP A 24 -1.30 -15.27 -1.72
CA TRP A 24 -1.07 -14.36 -0.59
C TRP A 24 -2.34 -14.03 0.20
N PHE A 25 -3.46 -13.73 -0.46
CA PHE A 25 -4.65 -13.24 0.25
C PHE A 25 -5.37 -14.34 1.05
N LEU A 26 -5.64 -15.50 0.42
CA LEU A 26 -6.33 -16.64 1.05
C LEU A 26 -5.39 -17.50 1.92
N ASN A 27 -4.21 -17.86 1.40
CA ASN A 27 -3.29 -18.81 2.05
C ASN A 27 -2.37 -18.15 3.09
N GLY A 28 -2.95 -17.46 4.08
CA GLY A 28 -2.22 -16.41 4.77
C GLY A 28 -2.05 -16.56 6.29
N GLU A 29 -1.62 -17.69 6.84
CA GLU A 29 -1.17 -17.69 8.25
C GLU A 29 -0.07 -16.64 8.46
N ASP A 30 0.88 -16.56 7.53
CA ASP A 30 1.98 -15.61 7.58
C ASP A 30 1.50 -14.18 7.36
N ARG A 31 0.49 -13.99 6.50
CA ARG A 31 -0.23 -12.71 6.35
C ARG A 31 -0.83 -12.26 7.68
N LEU A 32 -1.61 -13.11 8.34
CA LEU A 32 -2.24 -12.77 9.63
C LEU A 32 -1.21 -12.56 10.75
N LYS A 33 -0.09 -13.30 10.75
CA LYS A 33 1.05 -13.03 11.64
C LYS A 33 1.63 -11.64 11.38
N ALA A 34 1.80 -11.26 10.11
CA ALA A 34 2.33 -9.94 9.75
C ALA A 34 1.46 -8.79 10.27
N PHE A 35 0.13 -8.88 10.17
CA PHE A 35 -0.78 -7.89 10.79
C PHE A 35 -0.48 -7.69 12.28
N ARG A 36 -0.27 -8.78 13.03
CA ARG A 36 0.04 -8.71 14.46
C ARG A 36 1.45 -8.15 14.70
N THR A 37 2.44 -8.63 13.96
CA THR A 37 3.84 -8.19 14.05
C THR A 37 3.96 -6.70 13.77
N ILE A 38 3.34 -6.20 12.70
CA ILE A 38 3.35 -4.79 12.31
C ILE A 38 2.66 -3.95 13.37
N LYS A 39 1.46 -4.35 13.82
CA LYS A 39 0.74 -3.61 14.87
C LYS A 39 1.53 -3.52 16.18
N ASN A 40 2.20 -4.59 16.57
CA ASN A 40 3.04 -4.60 17.76
C ASN A 40 4.32 -3.76 17.57
N GLY A 41 5.03 -3.94 16.45
CA GLY A 41 6.24 -3.18 16.15
C GLY A 41 5.99 -1.68 16.05
N LEU A 42 4.81 -1.25 15.59
CA LEU A 42 4.44 0.17 15.61
C LEU A 42 4.35 0.75 17.02
N ASN A 43 3.98 -0.04 18.03
CA ASN A 43 3.99 0.43 19.42
C ASN A 43 5.43 0.70 19.89
N ASP A 44 6.39 -0.11 19.45
CA ASP A 44 7.81 0.12 19.73
C ASP A 44 8.32 1.38 19.02
N VAL A 45 7.95 1.58 17.74
CA VAL A 45 8.26 2.83 17.00
C VAL A 45 7.72 4.06 17.71
N ILE A 46 6.45 4.02 18.12
CA ILE A 46 5.81 5.13 18.83
C ILE A 46 6.54 5.40 20.15
N ARG A 47 6.84 4.36 20.93
CA ARG A 47 7.55 4.48 22.20
C ARG A 47 8.93 5.08 22.02
N ASP A 48 9.70 4.62 21.03
CA ASP A 48 11.04 5.12 20.79
C ASP A 48 11.03 6.59 20.35
N ILE A 49 10.04 7.00 19.54
CA ILE A 49 9.86 8.41 19.17
C ILE A 49 9.46 9.26 20.39
N GLU A 50 8.50 8.81 21.20
CA GLU A 50 8.04 9.54 22.39
C GLU A 50 9.16 9.71 23.43
N ASN A 51 10.04 8.72 23.54
CA ASN A 51 11.20 8.74 24.44
C ASN A 51 12.44 9.42 23.84
N ARG A 52 12.39 9.90 22.60
CA ARG A 52 13.52 10.50 21.86
C ARG A 52 14.71 9.54 21.69
N THR A 53 14.43 8.24 21.54
CA THR A 53 15.42 7.16 21.32
C THR A 53 15.32 6.52 19.93
N PHE A 54 14.43 7.02 19.06
CA PHE A 54 14.22 6.50 17.70
C PHE A 54 15.47 6.51 16.81
N GLY A 55 16.40 7.44 17.06
CA GLY A 55 17.65 7.56 16.31
C GLY A 55 17.51 8.34 15.00
N ASN A 56 18.54 8.28 14.17
CA ASN A 56 18.68 9.03 12.92
C ASN A 56 19.06 8.15 11.72
N ASP A 57 18.89 6.83 11.85
CA ASP A 57 19.08 5.87 10.78
C ASP A 57 17.86 4.95 10.73
N PHE A 58 17.53 4.47 9.54
CA PHE A 58 16.55 3.40 9.37
C PHE A 58 17.12 2.09 9.91
N LYS A 59 18.39 1.79 9.61
CA LYS A 59 19.01 0.51 9.99
C LYS A 59 19.20 0.44 11.50
N GLY A 60 18.73 -0.64 12.11
CA GLY A 60 18.70 -0.86 13.54
C GLY A 60 17.57 -0.14 14.28
N SER A 61 16.72 0.62 13.58
CA SER A 61 15.55 1.28 14.19
C SER A 61 14.39 0.32 14.41
N SER A 62 13.48 0.65 15.32
CA SER A 62 12.21 -0.07 15.46
C SER A 62 11.34 -0.01 14.20
N LEU A 63 11.52 1.00 13.34
CA LEU A 63 10.78 1.11 12.08
C LEU A 63 11.28 0.09 11.05
N GLU A 64 12.56 -0.31 11.10
CA GLU A 64 13.10 -1.36 10.23
C GLU A 64 12.35 -2.68 10.41
N ILE A 65 12.02 -3.04 11.65
CA ILE A 65 11.28 -4.28 11.95
C ILE A 65 9.89 -4.25 11.28
N VAL A 66 9.16 -3.13 11.43
CA VAL A 66 7.82 -2.95 10.86
C VAL A 66 7.87 -3.02 9.33
N VAL A 67 8.79 -2.28 8.72
CA VAL A 67 8.91 -2.17 7.26
C VAL A 67 9.44 -3.46 6.64
N THR A 68 10.30 -4.19 7.34
CA THR A 68 10.76 -5.52 6.93
C THR A 68 9.61 -6.51 6.95
N ALA A 69 8.81 -6.54 8.02
CA ALA A 69 7.63 -7.40 8.11
C ALA A 69 6.61 -7.13 6.99
N ILE A 70 6.45 -5.86 6.57
CA ILE A 70 5.67 -5.49 5.38
C ILE A 70 6.29 -6.10 4.12
N SER A 71 7.59 -5.90 3.91
CA SER A 71 8.28 -6.33 2.68
C SER A 71 8.35 -7.85 2.54
N GLU A 72 8.40 -8.58 3.67
CA GLU A 72 8.35 -10.04 3.74
C GLU A 72 7.02 -10.62 3.24
N GLN A 73 5.98 -9.80 3.11
CA GLN A 73 4.72 -10.24 2.50
C GLN A 73 4.83 -10.50 0.99
N LYS A 74 5.97 -10.17 0.36
CA LYS A 74 6.30 -10.43 -1.07
C LYS A 74 5.21 -9.92 -2.02
N GLN A 75 5.30 -10.30 -3.30
CA GLN A 75 4.35 -9.93 -4.36
C GLN A 75 4.09 -8.41 -4.36
N MET A 76 2.89 -7.98 -4.00
CA MET A 76 2.53 -6.56 -4.00
C MET A 76 3.19 -5.72 -2.89
N PHE A 77 3.93 -6.32 -1.96
CA PHE A 77 4.74 -5.60 -0.96
C PHE A 77 6.23 -5.68 -1.23
N GLU A 78 6.66 -6.34 -2.31
CA GLU A 78 8.07 -6.41 -2.66
C GLU A 78 8.65 -5.00 -2.88
N GLY A 79 9.79 -4.72 -2.25
CA GLY A 79 10.43 -3.40 -2.31
C GLY A 79 9.75 -2.31 -1.50
N ALA A 80 8.72 -2.60 -0.68
CA ALA A 80 8.10 -1.61 0.21
C ALA A 80 9.13 -0.92 1.13
N ALA A 81 10.16 -1.66 1.58
CA ALA A 81 11.25 -1.12 2.37
C ALA A 81 12.08 -0.04 1.67
N HIS A 82 12.14 -0.03 0.33
CA HIS A 82 12.93 0.95 -0.42
C HIS A 82 12.46 2.37 -0.20
N ALA A 83 11.18 2.58 0.14
CA ALA A 83 10.67 3.90 0.47
C ALA A 83 11.25 4.43 1.78
N PHE A 84 11.61 3.57 2.73
CA PHE A 84 12.05 3.94 4.09
C PHE A 84 13.56 3.93 4.30
N PHE A 85 14.32 3.37 3.36
CA PHE A 85 15.77 3.39 3.43
C PHE A 85 16.31 4.81 3.37
N TRP A 86 17.22 5.12 4.29
CA TRP A 86 18.02 6.33 4.20
C TRP A 86 18.96 6.20 2.99
N LYS A 87 18.72 7.00 1.95
CA LYS A 87 19.60 7.12 0.78
C LYS A 87 20.06 8.56 0.64
N PRO A 88 21.37 8.84 0.49
CA PRO A 88 21.84 10.17 0.17
C PRO A 88 21.15 10.66 -1.11
N LYS A 89 20.26 11.65 -0.97
CA LYS A 89 19.44 12.29 -2.03
C LYS A 89 18.16 11.57 -2.49
N LEU A 90 17.68 10.50 -1.84
CA LEU A 90 16.39 9.86 -2.17
C LEU A 90 15.57 9.54 -0.90
N ARG A 91 14.39 10.19 -0.78
CA ARG A 91 13.20 9.95 0.08
C ARG A 91 13.30 8.65 0.91
N ILE A 92 13.39 8.59 2.26
CA ILE A 92 12.80 9.33 3.40
C ILE A 92 13.90 9.92 4.32
N PRO A 93 14.28 11.21 4.17
CA PRO A 93 15.32 11.84 4.99
C PRO A 93 14.80 12.66 6.18
N ASP A 94 13.59 13.22 6.16
CA ASP A 94 13.21 14.23 7.15
C ASP A 94 12.83 13.66 8.54
N ILE A 95 12.31 12.44 8.64
CA ILE A 95 11.98 11.84 9.96
C ILE A 95 13.21 11.30 10.68
N TYR A 96 14.38 11.21 10.05
CA TYR A 96 15.60 10.79 10.73
C TYR A 96 16.47 11.98 11.14
N GLU A 97 16.37 13.07 10.39
CA GLU A 97 17.23 14.25 10.56
C GLU A 97 16.53 15.38 11.34
N ASN A 98 15.21 15.30 11.57
CA ASN A 98 14.44 16.34 12.24
C ASN A 98 13.53 15.77 13.35
N GLU A 99 13.81 16.15 14.60
CA GLU A 99 13.08 15.69 15.79
C GLU A 99 11.60 16.12 15.80
N ALA A 100 11.27 17.30 15.27
CA ALA A 100 9.88 17.74 15.18
C ALA A 100 9.09 16.85 14.20
N ASN A 101 9.72 16.44 13.10
CA ASN A 101 9.13 15.51 12.14
C ASN A 101 9.00 14.10 12.72
N GLN A 102 9.96 13.64 13.53
CA GLN A 102 9.84 12.39 14.29
C GLN A 102 8.60 12.41 15.18
N LEU A 103 8.48 13.44 16.03
CA LEU A 103 7.36 13.56 16.95
C LEU A 103 6.02 13.67 16.21
N ALA A 104 5.96 14.39 15.09
CA ALA A 104 4.77 14.44 14.25
C ALA A 104 4.40 13.06 13.68
N PHE A 105 5.39 12.31 13.18
CA PHE A 105 5.19 10.98 12.66
C PHE A 105 4.74 9.99 13.75
N GLY A 106 5.37 10.01 14.93
CA GLY A 106 4.95 9.18 16.08
C GLY A 106 3.53 9.49 16.55
N ARG A 107 3.14 10.77 16.60
CA ARG A 107 1.76 11.19 16.90
C ARG A 107 0.78 10.66 15.86
N PHE A 108 1.12 10.77 14.58
CA PHE A 108 0.32 10.22 13.49
C PHE A 108 0.14 8.71 13.62
N LEU A 109 1.23 7.94 13.85
CA LEU A 109 1.16 6.49 14.02
C LEU A 109 0.29 6.10 15.22
N LYS A 110 0.44 6.80 16.34
CA LYS A 110 -0.35 6.58 17.57
C LYS A 110 -1.82 6.88 17.36
N ALA A 111 -2.14 8.01 16.73
CA ALA A 111 -3.52 8.38 16.45
C ALA A 111 -4.17 7.40 15.47
N CYS A 112 -3.46 7.00 14.40
CA CYS A 112 -3.95 5.99 13.48
C CYS A 112 -4.14 4.62 14.14
N SER A 113 -3.24 4.17 15.02
CA SER A 113 -3.37 2.86 15.68
C SER A 113 -4.52 2.79 16.69
N GLN A 114 -4.93 3.93 17.24
CA GLN A 114 -6.04 4.08 18.19
C GLN A 114 -7.36 4.49 17.54
N ALA A 115 -7.33 4.91 16.28
CA ALA A 115 -8.51 5.34 15.55
C ALA A 115 -9.54 4.20 15.44
N THR A 116 -10.81 4.55 15.63
CA THR A 116 -11.95 3.63 15.50
C THR A 116 -12.85 4.00 14.32
N THR A 117 -12.57 5.13 13.68
CA THR A 117 -13.35 5.65 12.55
C THR A 117 -12.42 6.09 11.42
N GLU A 118 -12.91 5.96 10.18
CA GLU A 118 -12.24 6.46 8.99
C GLU A 118 -11.91 7.95 9.06
N LYS A 119 -12.88 8.77 9.50
CA LYS A 119 -12.73 10.23 9.61
C LYS A 119 -11.52 10.63 10.44
N GLN A 120 -11.28 9.95 11.57
CA GLN A 120 -10.10 10.22 12.42
C GLN A 120 -8.80 10.00 11.65
N ILE A 121 -8.69 8.91 10.88
CA ILE A 121 -7.48 8.58 10.14
C ILE A 121 -7.24 9.58 9.02
N ILE A 122 -8.30 9.96 8.28
CA ILE A 122 -8.22 10.98 7.22
C ILE A 122 -7.78 12.34 7.80
N GLU A 123 -8.31 12.74 8.95
CA GLU A 123 -7.89 13.98 9.62
C GLU A 123 -6.39 13.95 10.00
N GLU A 124 -5.88 12.81 10.48
CA GLU A 124 -4.46 12.64 10.80
C GLU A 124 -3.58 12.64 9.55
N ILE A 125 -4.03 12.03 8.44
CA ILE A 125 -3.34 12.12 7.14
C ILE A 125 -3.20 13.57 6.71
N LEU A 126 -4.29 14.34 6.76
CA LEU A 126 -4.28 15.76 6.38
C LEU A 126 -3.41 16.61 7.32
N LYS A 127 -3.36 16.29 8.62
CA LYS A 127 -2.45 16.94 9.58
C LYS A 127 -0.99 16.67 9.23
N LEU A 128 -0.64 15.42 8.95
CA LEU A 128 0.72 15.02 8.60
C LEU A 128 1.14 15.61 7.24
N ASP A 129 0.26 15.57 6.24
CA ASP A 129 0.53 16.10 4.90
C ASP A 129 0.80 17.62 4.93
N ARG A 130 0.11 18.39 5.78
CA ARG A 130 0.38 19.83 5.94
C ARG A 130 1.80 20.15 6.41
N LEU A 131 2.49 19.21 7.04
CA LEU A 131 3.89 19.38 7.45
C LEU A 131 4.87 19.20 6.29
N GLN A 132 4.40 18.67 5.15
CA GLN A 132 5.18 18.51 3.91
C GLN A 132 6.51 17.75 4.13
N ILE A 133 6.49 16.75 5.02
CA ILE A 133 7.65 15.94 5.38
C ILE A 133 8.12 15.17 4.14
N LYS A 134 9.35 15.45 3.69
CA LYS A 134 9.85 14.89 2.44
C LYS A 134 9.99 13.38 2.52
N GLY A 135 9.40 12.72 1.54
CA GLY A 135 9.46 11.27 1.38
C GLY A 135 8.42 10.50 2.18
N LEU A 136 7.75 11.11 3.17
CA LEU A 136 6.83 10.38 4.03
C LEU A 136 5.54 9.98 3.29
N GLY A 137 4.91 10.92 2.57
CA GLY A 137 3.84 10.71 1.57
C GLY A 137 2.96 9.44 1.68
N PRO A 138 2.55 8.84 0.56
CA PRO A 138 1.87 7.55 0.56
C PRO A 138 2.78 6.36 0.92
N ALA A 139 4.06 6.56 1.25
CA ALA A 139 4.90 5.44 1.71
C ALA A 139 4.34 4.81 2.99
N VAL A 140 3.66 5.62 3.82
CA VAL A 140 2.96 5.18 5.03
C VAL A 140 1.62 4.50 4.73
N ALA A 141 1.11 4.54 3.49
CA ALA A 141 -0.17 3.91 3.13
C ALA A 141 -0.18 2.40 3.38
N ASN A 142 0.94 1.71 3.16
CA ASN A 142 1.05 0.28 3.47
C ASN A 142 0.92 0.03 4.99
N ILE A 143 1.49 0.90 5.83
CA ILE A 143 1.29 0.83 7.29
C ILE A 143 -0.19 1.02 7.64
N LEU A 144 -0.87 2.00 7.00
CA LEU A 144 -2.30 2.22 7.20
C LEU A 144 -3.15 1.02 6.79
N TYR A 145 -2.81 0.34 5.70
CA TYR A 145 -3.48 -0.91 5.31
C TYR A 145 -3.35 -1.99 6.38
N PHE A 146 -2.15 -2.20 6.95
CA PHE A 146 -1.98 -3.20 8.02
C PHE A 146 -2.65 -2.82 9.34
N LEU A 147 -2.92 -1.53 9.57
CA LEU A 147 -3.72 -1.07 10.71
C LEU A 147 -5.23 -1.19 10.44
N HIS A 148 -5.65 -0.85 9.22
CA HIS A 148 -7.05 -0.64 8.82
C HIS A 148 -7.35 -1.25 7.44
N PRO A 149 -7.29 -2.58 7.29
CA PRO A 149 -7.34 -3.25 5.99
C PRO A 149 -8.68 -3.09 5.26
N THR A 150 -9.74 -2.70 5.96
CA THR A 150 -11.06 -2.46 5.36
C THR A 150 -11.29 -1.00 4.98
N LEU A 151 -10.33 -0.10 5.29
CA LEU A 151 -10.46 1.33 5.05
C LEU A 151 -9.39 1.84 4.09
N PHE A 152 -8.18 1.29 4.12
CA PHE A 152 -7.06 1.79 3.32
C PHE A 152 -6.48 0.67 2.48
N PRO A 153 -6.39 0.81 1.14
CA PRO A 153 -5.76 -0.20 0.32
C PRO A 153 -4.22 -0.12 0.42
N PRO A 154 -3.53 -1.26 0.21
CA PRO A 154 -2.10 -1.29 -0.11
C PRO A 154 -1.75 -0.37 -1.27
N PHE A 155 -0.49 0.05 -1.33
CA PHE A 155 -0.01 1.03 -2.30
C PHE A 155 1.36 0.66 -2.86
N ASN A 156 1.43 0.57 -4.19
CA ASN A 156 2.67 0.52 -4.96
C ASN A 156 2.39 0.98 -6.41
N THR A 157 3.44 1.02 -7.24
CA THR A 157 3.35 1.42 -8.65
C THR A 157 2.41 0.54 -9.47
N ALA A 158 2.47 -0.78 -9.31
CA ALA A 158 1.63 -1.70 -10.06
C ALA A 158 0.14 -1.53 -9.70
N ILE A 159 -0.20 -1.37 -8.42
CA ILE A 159 -1.58 -1.10 -7.98
C ILE A 159 -2.11 0.19 -8.61
N VAL A 160 -1.31 1.26 -8.62
CA VAL A 160 -1.69 2.53 -9.28
C VAL A 160 -1.87 2.35 -10.79
N ASN A 161 -0.98 1.59 -11.44
CA ASN A 161 -1.10 1.29 -12.87
C ASN A 161 -2.37 0.49 -13.17
N GLY A 162 -2.66 -0.55 -12.37
CA GLY A 162 -3.86 -1.34 -12.51
C GLY A 162 -5.13 -0.52 -12.29
N PHE A 163 -5.14 0.33 -11.26
CA PHE A 163 -6.25 1.25 -11.02
C PHE A 163 -6.48 2.20 -12.21
N ASN A 164 -5.40 2.80 -12.72
CA ASN A 164 -5.48 3.70 -13.86
C ASN A 164 -5.99 2.99 -15.12
N SER A 165 -5.53 1.77 -15.40
CA SER A 165 -6.01 0.98 -16.54
C SER A 165 -7.48 0.59 -16.37
N LEU A 166 -7.84 0.03 -15.21
CA LEU A 166 -9.17 -0.51 -14.95
C LEU A 166 -10.27 0.55 -14.93
N PHE A 167 -9.98 1.71 -14.35
CA PHE A 167 -10.96 2.80 -14.19
C PHE A 167 -10.75 3.96 -15.17
N ASN A 168 -9.85 3.80 -16.15
CA ASN A 168 -9.46 4.83 -17.11
C ASN A 168 -9.09 6.17 -16.44
N LYS A 169 -8.24 6.09 -15.41
CA LYS A 169 -7.75 7.22 -14.62
C LYS A 169 -6.26 7.50 -14.92
N LYS A 170 -5.75 8.62 -14.42
CA LYS A 170 -4.35 9.05 -14.60
C LYS A 170 -3.73 9.55 -13.29
N ILE A 171 -4.00 8.83 -12.20
CA ILE A 171 -3.46 9.11 -10.88
C ILE A 171 -1.94 8.89 -10.90
N LYS A 172 -1.19 9.82 -10.30
CA LYS A 172 0.27 9.75 -10.18
C LYS A 172 0.69 9.33 -8.78
N LEU A 173 1.81 8.63 -8.69
CA LEU A 173 2.45 8.32 -7.41
C LEU A 173 2.92 9.58 -6.68
N GLY A 174 2.87 9.55 -5.35
CA GLY A 174 3.67 10.43 -4.51
C GLY A 174 2.95 11.58 -3.80
N SER A 175 1.62 11.70 -3.88
CA SER A 175 0.85 12.64 -3.05
C SER A 175 -0.32 11.96 -2.33
N TRP A 176 -0.68 12.47 -1.15
CA TRP A 176 -1.83 11.98 -0.39
C TRP A 176 -3.15 12.22 -1.12
N THR A 177 -3.32 13.35 -1.82
CA THR A 177 -4.52 13.61 -2.62
C THR A 177 -4.74 12.53 -3.67
N ALA A 178 -3.69 12.16 -4.41
CA ALA A 178 -3.75 11.12 -5.43
C ALA A 178 -4.06 9.74 -4.81
N TYR A 179 -3.44 9.42 -3.68
CA TYR A 179 -3.73 8.19 -2.95
C TYR A 179 -5.17 8.13 -2.43
N LEU A 180 -5.69 9.23 -1.88
CA LEU A 180 -7.08 9.31 -1.38
C LEU A 180 -8.09 9.24 -2.52
N GLU A 181 -7.84 9.87 -3.67
CA GLU A 181 -8.69 9.70 -4.86
C GLU A 181 -8.74 8.24 -5.32
N MET A 182 -7.58 7.57 -5.36
CA MET A 182 -7.51 6.14 -5.69
C MET A 182 -8.27 5.29 -4.67
N ARG A 183 -8.10 5.58 -3.38
CA ARG A 183 -8.76 4.91 -2.27
C ARG A 183 -10.28 4.98 -2.39
N GLU A 184 -10.85 6.15 -2.67
CA GLU A 184 -12.31 6.31 -2.83
C GLU A 184 -12.82 5.43 -3.97
N GLY A 185 -12.17 5.47 -5.15
CA GLY A 185 -12.58 4.64 -6.28
C GLY A 185 -12.46 3.14 -5.99
N ILE A 186 -11.45 2.73 -5.22
CA ILE A 186 -11.30 1.34 -4.77
C ILE A 186 -12.42 0.93 -3.81
N LEU A 187 -12.80 1.80 -2.86
CA LEU A 187 -13.88 1.54 -1.92
C LEU A 187 -15.22 1.39 -2.64
N GLU A 188 -15.53 2.31 -3.57
CA GLU A 188 -16.74 2.27 -4.39
C GLU A 188 -16.82 0.97 -5.19
N ALA A 189 -15.76 0.59 -5.90
CA ALA A 189 -15.71 -0.64 -6.66
C ALA A 189 -15.81 -1.89 -5.75
N ASN A 190 -15.12 -1.89 -4.61
CA ASN A 190 -15.17 -3.01 -3.68
C ASN A 190 -16.56 -3.18 -3.03
N GLU A 191 -17.30 -2.08 -2.85
CA GLU A 191 -18.69 -2.10 -2.39
C GLU A 191 -19.61 -2.77 -3.41
N GLU A 192 -19.52 -2.36 -4.67
CA GLU A 192 -20.36 -2.85 -5.77
C GLU A 192 -20.16 -4.36 -6.00
N PHE A 193 -18.92 -4.84 -5.87
CA PHE A 193 -18.56 -6.24 -6.11
C PHE A 193 -18.23 -7.00 -4.82
N ARG A 194 -18.72 -6.56 -3.66
CA ARG A 194 -18.37 -7.15 -2.35
C ARG A 194 -18.68 -8.65 -2.24
N SER A 195 -19.69 -9.15 -2.95
CA SER A 195 -19.99 -10.59 -2.97
C SER A 195 -18.92 -11.43 -3.66
N LEU A 196 -18.19 -10.81 -4.60
CA LEU A 196 -17.08 -11.40 -5.32
C LEU A 196 -15.75 -11.07 -4.64
N LEU A 197 -15.62 -9.92 -3.98
CA LEU A 197 -14.41 -9.48 -3.29
C LEU A 197 -14.49 -9.73 -1.77
N SER A 198 -13.53 -9.21 -1.01
CA SER A 198 -13.54 -9.21 0.45
C SER A 198 -13.78 -7.82 0.98
N LYS A 199 -14.24 -7.70 2.24
CA LYS A 199 -14.22 -6.42 2.96
C LYS A 199 -12.79 -5.91 3.16
N ASP A 200 -11.83 -6.82 3.20
CA ASP A 200 -10.41 -6.51 3.24
C ASP A 200 -9.93 -6.08 1.85
N LEU A 201 -9.44 -4.84 1.76
CA LEU A 201 -9.02 -4.22 0.51
C LEU A 201 -7.74 -4.84 -0.07
N GLY A 202 -7.09 -5.76 0.64
CA GLY A 202 -6.01 -6.57 0.10
C GLY A 202 -6.45 -7.42 -1.10
N ALA A 203 -7.71 -7.84 -1.17
CA ALA A 203 -8.22 -8.64 -2.30
C ALA A 203 -8.27 -7.83 -3.60
N ILE A 204 -8.93 -6.67 -3.57
CA ILE A 204 -9.01 -5.79 -4.74
C ILE A 204 -7.65 -5.19 -5.08
N ALA A 205 -6.80 -4.90 -4.09
CA ALA A 205 -5.43 -4.46 -4.37
C ALA A 205 -4.59 -5.54 -5.06
N GLY A 206 -4.79 -6.82 -4.73
CA GLY A 206 -4.17 -7.94 -5.43
C GLY A 206 -4.58 -8.01 -6.91
N LEU A 207 -5.87 -7.80 -7.19
CA LEU A 207 -6.37 -7.71 -8.57
C LEU A 207 -5.70 -6.55 -9.33
N LEU A 208 -5.71 -5.35 -8.74
CA LEU A 208 -5.11 -4.17 -9.35
C LEU A 208 -3.61 -4.35 -9.56
N PHE A 209 -2.93 -5.00 -8.62
CA PHE A 209 -1.53 -5.35 -8.78
C PHE A 209 -1.30 -6.22 -10.02
N GLU A 210 -2.08 -7.29 -10.22
CA GLU A 210 -1.92 -8.18 -11.38
C GLU A 210 -2.27 -7.54 -12.72
N ILE A 211 -3.28 -6.67 -12.76
CA ILE A 211 -3.58 -5.86 -13.95
C ILE A 211 -2.41 -4.90 -14.23
N GLY A 212 -1.85 -4.30 -13.18
CA GLY A 212 -0.76 -3.34 -13.28
C GLY A 212 0.60 -3.93 -13.63
N THR A 213 0.83 -5.20 -13.32
CA THR A 213 2.01 -5.96 -13.75
C THR A 213 1.83 -6.62 -15.12
N GLY A 214 0.60 -6.63 -15.66
CA GLY A 214 0.29 -7.24 -16.95
C GLY A 214 0.00 -8.74 -16.87
N ARG A 215 -0.08 -9.34 -15.68
CA ARG A 215 -0.50 -10.74 -15.50
C ARG A 215 -1.95 -10.96 -15.92
N ILE A 216 -2.82 -10.02 -15.53
CA ILE A 216 -4.19 -9.95 -16.05
C ILE A 216 -4.23 -8.93 -17.18
N VAL A 217 -4.60 -9.41 -18.37
CA VAL A 217 -4.75 -8.57 -19.56
C VAL A 217 -6.21 -8.16 -19.71
N ILE A 218 -6.43 -6.85 -19.79
CA ILE A 218 -7.71 -6.20 -20.11
C ILE A 218 -7.52 -5.37 -21.39
N ALA A 219 -8.61 -4.96 -22.02
CA ALA A 219 -8.55 -4.17 -23.24
C ALA A 219 -7.65 -2.91 -23.08
N GLU A 220 -7.70 -2.29 -21.91
CA GLU A 220 -6.99 -1.05 -21.59
C GLU A 220 -5.49 -1.21 -21.32
N ASN A 221 -4.97 -2.44 -21.07
CA ASN A 221 -3.54 -2.68 -20.86
C ASN A 221 -2.89 -3.58 -21.93
N ALA A 222 -3.66 -4.17 -22.85
CA ALA A 222 -3.20 -5.14 -23.82
C ALA A 222 -1.99 -4.65 -24.65
N GLU A 223 -2.03 -3.43 -25.19
CA GLU A 223 -0.92 -2.87 -25.97
C GLU A 223 0.37 -2.78 -25.15
N LYS A 224 0.29 -2.33 -23.90
CA LYS A 224 1.45 -2.21 -23.00
C LYS A 224 2.06 -3.56 -22.65
N VAL A 225 1.23 -4.59 -22.51
CA VAL A 225 1.69 -5.96 -22.22
C VAL A 225 2.46 -6.52 -23.41
N ILE A 226 1.92 -6.36 -24.63
CA ILE A 226 2.57 -6.79 -25.87
C ILE A 226 3.93 -6.08 -26.06
N GLU A 227 3.98 -4.77 -25.83
CA GLU A 227 5.24 -4.00 -25.91
C GLU A 227 6.28 -4.50 -24.89
N ALA A 228 5.86 -4.77 -23.65
CA ALA A 228 6.75 -5.27 -22.61
C ALA A 228 7.34 -6.65 -22.96
N GLU A 229 6.52 -7.57 -23.48
CA GLU A 229 6.98 -8.90 -23.92
C GLU A 229 7.97 -8.80 -25.10
N ALA A 230 7.72 -7.91 -26.06
CA ALA A 230 8.61 -7.69 -27.19
C ALA A 230 9.99 -7.14 -26.76
N THR A 231 10.05 -6.33 -25.69
CA THR A 231 11.34 -5.85 -25.16
C THR A 231 12.14 -6.90 -24.39
N CYS A 232 11.48 -7.95 -23.88
CA CYS A 232 12.13 -9.02 -23.10
C CYS A 232 12.81 -10.08 -23.99
N PHE A 233 12.42 -10.15 -25.27
CA PHE A 233 13.02 -11.02 -26.29
C PHE A 233 13.45 -10.19 -27.51
N PRO A 234 14.58 -9.46 -27.45
CA PRO A 234 15.12 -8.81 -28.62
C PRO A 234 15.51 -9.88 -29.65
N THR A 235 14.85 -9.85 -30.81
CA THR A 235 15.22 -10.62 -32.01
C THR A 235 16.62 -10.27 -32.50
#